data_AF-A0A432JTM6-F1
#
_entry.id   AF-A0A432JTM6-F1
#
_cell.length_a   1.000
_cell.length_b   1.000
_cell.length_c   1.000
_cell.angle_alpha   90.00
_cell.angle_beta   90.00
_cell.angle_gamma   90.00
#
_symmetry.space_group_name_H-M   'P 1'
#
loop_
_entity.id
_entity.type
_entity.pdbx_description
1 polymer ?
#
loop_
_entity_poly.entity_id
_entity_poly.type
_entity_poly.pdbx_seq_one_letter_code
_entity_poly.pdbx_strand_id
1 'polypeptide(L)' 'MNHIQTIADTTGADRSAAGIATTIGRLINHGTLEGGDRLPTVRALARSLDVSPSIVADAWRRLQHAGLLDTAGRR' A
#
# COMPACT_ATOMS: atom_id res chain seq x y z
N MET A 1 15.45 2.52 -5.87
CA MET A 1 14.22 3.27 -6.17
C MET A 1 13.36 3.28 -4.90
N ASN A 2 12.90 4.43 -4.41
CA ASN A 2 11.99 4.46 -3.26
C ASN A 2 10.61 3.94 -3.69
N HIS A 3 10.20 2.77 -3.19
CA HIS A 3 8.91 2.13 -3.48
C HIS A 3 7.69 3.02 -3.20
N ILE A 4 7.82 3.99 -2.28
CA ILE A 4 6.77 4.96 -1.94
C ILE A 4 6.42 5.86 -3.14
N GLN A 5 7.43 6.29 -3.91
CA GLN A 5 7.24 7.18 -5.05
C GLN A 5 6.45 6.45 -6.14
N THR A 6 6.85 5.22 -6.47
CA THR A 6 6.16 4.37 -7.46
C THR A 6 4.69 4.17 -7.11
N ILE A 7 4.35 3.89 -5.85
CA ILE A 7 2.95 3.74 -5.42
C ILE A 7 2.18 5.06 -5.63
N ALA A 8 2.80 6.20 -5.28
CA ALA A 8 2.17 7.51 -5.43
C ALA A 8 1.91 7.89 -6.89
N ASP A 9 2.89 7.66 -7.78
CA ASP A 9 2.76 7.94 -9.21
C ASP A 9 1.66 7.08 -9.87
N THR A 10 1.45 5.86 -9.38
CA THR A 10 0.45 4.93 -9.95
C THR A 10 -0.98 5.17 -9.42
N THR A 11 -1.13 5.83 -8.26
CA THR A 11 -2.43 6.00 -7.56
C THR A 11 -3.23 7.23 -8.04
N GLY A 12 -2.79 7.91 -9.10
CA GLY A 12 -3.27 9.24 -9.51
C GLY A 12 -4.78 9.44 -9.75
N ALA A 13 -5.58 8.38 -9.94
CA ALA A 13 -7.00 8.50 -10.27
C ALA A 13 -7.98 8.19 -9.12
N ASP A 14 -7.62 7.30 -8.18
CA ASP A 14 -8.51 6.93 -7.07
C ASP A 14 -7.72 6.80 -5.76
N ARG A 15 -7.79 7.85 -4.95
CA ARG A 15 -7.18 7.93 -3.61
C ARG A 15 -8.06 7.32 -2.52
N SER A 16 -9.12 6.59 -2.90
CA SER A 16 -9.93 5.82 -1.97
C SER A 16 -9.18 4.59 -1.48
N ALA A 17 -9.57 4.08 -0.32
CA ALA A 17 -8.93 2.90 0.24
C ALA A 17 -9.07 1.64 -0.65
N ALA A 18 -10.09 1.59 -1.53
CA ALA A 18 -10.25 0.52 -2.50
C ALA A 18 -9.26 0.68 -3.67
N GLY A 19 -9.21 1.85 -4.31
CA GLY A 19 -8.27 2.16 -5.39
C GLY A 19 -6.81 2.01 -4.98
N ILE A 20 -6.46 2.44 -3.77
CA ILE A 20 -5.11 2.27 -3.20
C ILE A 20 -4.80 0.78 -3.04
N ALA A 21 -5.72 -0.02 -2.46
CA ALA A 21 -5.52 -1.45 -2.29
C ALA A 21 -5.34 -2.17 -3.63
N THR A 22 -6.20 -1.90 -4.62
CA THR A 22 -6.09 -2.49 -5.95
C THR A 22 -4.79 -2.13 -6.66
N THR A 23 -4.34 -0.88 -6.54
CA THR A 23 -3.10 -0.42 -7.16
C THR A 23 -1.88 -1.06 -6.51
N ILE A 24 -1.82 -1.08 -5.19
CA ILE A 24 -0.73 -1.74 -4.45
C ILE A 24 -0.74 -3.25 -4.71
N GLY A 25 -1.91 -3.90 -4.71
CA GLY A 25 -2.01 -5.34 -4.98
C GLY A 25 -1.50 -5.71 -6.37
N ARG A 26 -1.73 -4.86 -7.38
CA ARG A 26 -1.14 -5.05 -8.72
C ARG A 26 0.38 -4.89 -8.70
N LEU A 27 0.92 -3.91 -7.97
CA LEU A 27 2.37 -3.71 -7.86
C LEU A 27 3.06 -4.89 -7.14
N ILE A 28 2.41 -5.46 -6.12
CA ILE A 28 2.89 -6.67 -5.43
C ILE A 28 2.87 -7.86 -6.39
N ASN A 29 1.76 -8.09 -7.10
CA ASN A 29 1.63 -9.20 -8.05
C ASN A 29 2.62 -9.09 -9.22
N HIS A 30 2.90 -7.87 -9.67
CA HIS A 30 3.89 -7.57 -10.69
C HIS A 30 5.35 -7.72 -10.19
N GLY A 31 5.57 -8.03 -8.91
CA GLY A 31 6.91 -8.17 -8.32
C GLY A 31 7.64 -6.84 -8.11
N THR A 32 6.94 -5.71 -8.24
CA THR A 32 7.51 -4.36 -8.02
C THR A 32 7.61 -4.04 -6.53
N LEU A 33 6.79 -4.68 -5.70
CA LEU A 33 6.82 -4.61 -4.25
C LEU A 33 7.05 -6.02 -3.69
N GLU A 34 8.25 -6.31 -3.21
CA GLU A 34 8.50 -7.53 -2.47
C GLU A 34 7.91 -7.38 -1.06
N GLY A 35 6.95 -8.23 -0.69
CA GLY A 35 6.24 -8.19 0.61
C GLY A 35 7.11 -8.39 1.86
N GLY A 36 8.44 -8.46 1.70
CA GLY A 36 9.43 -8.55 2.78
C GLY A 36 10.47 -7.42 2.79
N ASP A 37 10.55 -6.58 1.74
CA ASP A 37 11.31 -5.33 1.84
C ASP A 37 10.55 -4.40 2.79
N ARG A 38 11.25 -3.55 3.56
CA ARG A 38 10.64 -2.74 4.65
C ARG A 38 9.37 -2.04 4.14
N LEU A 39 8.21 -2.64 4.42
CA LEU A 39 6.94 -2.12 3.94
C LEU A 39 6.81 -0.66 4.43
N PRO A 40 6.46 0.27 3.54
CA PRO A 40 6.31 1.65 3.95
C PRO A 40 5.25 1.72 5.04
N THR A 41 5.58 2.37 6.15
CA THR A 41 4.61 2.51 7.24
C THR A 41 3.35 3.21 6.71
N VAL A 42 2.19 2.87 7.29
CA VAL A 42 0.90 3.51 7.00
C VAL A 42 1.03 5.04 6.91
N ARG A 43 1.76 5.62 7.86
CA ARG A 43 1.96 7.07 7.97
C ARG A 43 2.85 7.64 6.86
N ALA A 44 3.89 6.93 6.43
CA ALA A 44 4.76 7.38 5.35
C ALA A 44 4.04 7.37 4.00
N LEU A 45 3.26 6.30 3.75
CA LEU A 45 2.47 6.20 2.52
C LEU A 45 1.33 7.23 2.50
N ALA A 46 0.64 7.43 3.63
CA ALA A 46 -0.42 8.43 3.77
C ALA A 46 0.07 9.85 3.44
N ARG A 47 1.26 10.23 3.94
CA ARG A 47 1.88 11.53 3.61
C ARG A 47 2.22 11.68 2.13
N SER A 48 2.67 10.60 1.49
CA SER A 48 3.09 10.65 0.08
C SER A 48 1.91 10.67 -0.88
N LEU A 49 0.79 10.08 -0.48
CA LEU A 49 -0.47 10.07 -1.23
C LEU A 49 -1.38 11.27 -0.89
N ASP A 50 -1.00 12.09 0.10
CA ASP A 50 -1.82 13.17 0.66
C ASP A 50 -3.22 12.69 1.09
N VAL A 51 -3.29 11.55 1.79
CA VAL A 51 -4.54 10.95 2.29
C VAL A 51 -4.51 10.76 3.79
N SER A 52 -5.69 10.62 4.38
CA SER A 52 -5.81 10.27 5.80
C SER A 52 -5.19 8.89 6.09
N PRO A 53 -4.43 8.71 7.19
CA PRO A 53 -3.86 7.41 7.58
C PRO A 53 -4.89 6.29 7.68
N SER A 54 -6.14 6.62 8.02
CA SER A 54 -7.25 5.67 8.07
C SER A 54 -7.53 5.01 6.72
N ILE A 55 -7.41 5.77 5.62
CA ILE A 55 -7.60 5.27 4.25
C ILE A 55 -6.53 4.24 3.89
N VAL A 56 -5.27 4.51 4.26
CA VAL A 56 -4.17 3.56 4.04
C VAL A 56 -4.33 2.32 4.93
N ALA A 57 -4.79 2.49 6.17
CA ALA A 57 -5.09 1.37 7.07
C ALA A 57 -6.22 0.48 6.49
N ASP A 58 -7.27 1.08 5.93
CA ASP A 58 -8.32 0.35 5.21
C ASP A 58 -7.79 -0.39 3.99
N ALA A 59 -6.90 0.24 3.21
CA ALA A 59 -6.28 -0.38 2.06
C ALA A 59 -5.43 -1.61 2.47
N TRP A 60 -4.65 -1.49 3.55
CA TRP A 60 -3.92 -2.61 4.12
C TRP A 60 -4.80 -3.73 4.64
N ARG A 61 -5.92 -3.43 5.29
CA ARG A 61 -6.89 -4.46 5.69
C ARG A 61 -7.41 -5.23 4.48
N ARG A 62 -7.77 -4.53 3.40
CA ARG A 62 -8.24 -5.16 2.16
C ARG A 62 -7.19 -6.10 1.55
N LEU A 63 -5.92 -5.67 1.54
CA LEU A 63 -4.83 -6.47 1.02
C LEU A 63 -4.50 -7.71 1.88
N GLN A 64 -4.64 -7.59 3.20
CA GLN A 64 -4.58 -8.75 4.11
C GLN A 64 -5.72 -9.73 3.84
N HIS A 65 -6.96 -9.23 3.70
CA HIS A 65 -8.11 -10.06 3.35
C HIS A 65 -7.93 -10.77 1.99
N ALA A 66 -7.22 -10.14 1.05
CA ALA A 66 -6.88 -10.74 -0.24
C ALA A 66 -5.69 -11.72 -0.18
N GLY A 67 -5.05 -11.91 0.97
CA GLY A 67 -3.86 -12.76 1.13
C GLY A 67 -2.60 -12.19 0.47
N LEU A 68 -2.61 -10.92 0.06
CA LEU A 68 -1.50 -10.24 -0.61
C LEU A 68 -0.49 -9.64 0.37
N LEU A 69 -0.87 -9.52 1.64
CA LEU A 69 0.01 -9.11 2.72
C LEU A 69 -0.15 -10.07 3.88
N ASP A 70 0.97 -10.54 4.37
CA ASP A 70 1.02 -11.13 5.70
C ASP A 70 1.29 -9.99 6.70
N THR A 71 0.44 -9.84 7.71
CA THR A 71 0.82 -9.01 8.84
C THR A 71 1.93 -9.74 9.55
N ALA A 72 3.17 -9.32 9.36
CA ALA A 72 4.23 -9.61 10.31
C ALA A 72 3.73 -9.13 11.68
N GLY A 73 3.17 -10.06 12.44
CA GLY A 73 2.52 -9.80 13.69
C GLY A 73 3.51 -9.12 14.63
N ARG A 74 3.16 -7.89 15.03
CA ARG A 74 3.52 -7.24 16.29
C ARG A 74 4.81 -7.78 16.95
N ARG A 75 5.95 -7.18 16.61
CA ARG A 75 7.12 -7.02 17.48
C ARG A 75 7.70 -5.63 17.32
#